data_AF-A0A2U2SEV3-F1
#
_entry.id   AF-A0A2U2SEV3-F1
#
_cell.length_a   1.000
_cell.length_b   1.000
_cell.length_c   1.000
_cell.angle_alpha   90.00
_cell.angle_beta   90.00
_cell.angle_gamma   90.00
#
_symmetry.space_group_name_H-M   'P 1'
#
loop_
_entity.id
_entity.type
_entity.pdbx_description
1 polymer ?
#
loop_
_entity_poly.entity_id
_entity_poly.type
_entity_poly.pdbx_seq_one_letter_code
_entity_poly.pdbx_strand_id
1 'polypeptide(L)'
;MKRLLSLRELSSMNRRLHLLRSDSTIPPEYRANFFHLYLDVAWYGVLNASALTFLSVFAARQGGTPLQVGLLSAGPAVMNLLVAMPIGHWLKRQPIGRAVFWTSIAHRVFYLLWVPLPMLLPPALQVWALIGLTLAMSVPGAALAIGFNALFAEAVPPAWRGHVAGIRNA
;
A
#
# COMPACT_ATOMS: atom_id res chain seq x y z
N MET A 1 12.72 54.25 -11.70
CA MET A 1 12.01 54.10 -12.99
C MET A 1 12.11 52.63 -13.41
N LYS A 2 10.95 51.96 -13.52
CA LYS A 2 10.78 50.50 -13.58
C LYS A 2 11.51 49.86 -14.78
N ARG A 3 12.36 48.86 -14.48
CA ARG A 3 13.08 48.04 -15.46
C ARG A 3 12.06 47.14 -16.16
N LEU A 4 11.80 47.43 -17.44
CA LEU A 4 10.94 46.63 -18.32
C LEU A 4 11.60 45.27 -18.54
N LEU A 5 11.03 44.22 -17.95
CA LEU A 5 11.39 42.83 -18.20
C LEU A 5 11.07 42.50 -19.67
N SER A 6 12.07 41.94 -20.36
CA SER A 6 12.02 41.57 -21.77
C SER A 6 10.86 40.62 -22.06
N LEU A 7 10.07 40.90 -23.10
CA LEU A 7 8.93 40.09 -23.55
C LEU A 7 9.31 38.61 -23.83
N ARG A 8 10.60 38.31 -24.07
CA ARG A 8 11.10 36.95 -24.23
C ARG A 8 11.16 36.15 -22.91
N GLU A 9 11.41 36.79 -21.78
CA GLU A 9 11.44 36.14 -20.47
C GLU A 9 10.02 35.83 -19.97
N LEU A 10 9.05 36.70 -20.25
CA LEU A 10 7.64 36.44 -19.95
C LEU A 10 7.08 35.26 -20.77
N SER A 11 7.50 35.13 -22.04
CA SER A 11 7.11 34.01 -22.92
C SER A 11 7.69 32.65 -22.47
N SER A 12 8.93 32.61 -21.99
CA SER A 12 9.54 31.37 -21.49
C SER A 12 8.95 30.97 -20.13
N MET A 13 8.57 31.93 -19.30
CA MET A 13 7.92 31.71 -18.01
C MET A 13 6.48 31.18 -18.18
N ASN A 14 5.71 31.72 -19.13
CA ASN A 14 4.36 31.25 -19.43
C ASN A 14 4.35 29.80 -19.97
N ARG A 15 5.37 29.42 -20.74
CA ARG A 15 5.55 28.05 -21.24
C ARG A 15 5.91 27.04 -20.13
N ARG A 16 6.56 27.49 -19.06
CA ARG A 16 6.85 26.66 -17.87
C ARG A 16 5.64 26.52 -16.94
N LEU A 17 4.77 27.52 -16.87
CA LEU A 17 3.53 27.47 -16.09
C LEU A 17 2.46 26.54 -16.69
N HIS A 18 2.38 26.40 -18.01
CA HIS A 18 1.49 25.43 -18.65
C HIS A 18 1.87 23.96 -18.40
N LEU A 19 3.13 23.65 -18.08
CA LEU A 19 3.56 22.30 -17.69
C LEU A 19 3.11 21.91 -16.27
N LEU A 20 2.69 22.87 -15.45
CA LEU A 20 2.23 22.67 -14.08
C LEU A 20 0.70 22.63 -13.98
N ARG A 21 -0.03 22.99 -15.04
CA ARG A 21 -1.49 22.87 -15.12
C ARG A 21 -1.85 21.64 -15.95
N SER A 22 -2.08 20.53 -15.25
CA SER A 22 -2.82 19.40 -15.81
C SER A 22 -4.31 19.75 -15.84
N ASP A 23 -4.72 20.63 -16.77
CA ASP A 23 -6.15 20.84 -17.12
C ASP A 23 -6.69 19.65 -17.93
N SER A 24 -6.27 18.45 -17.55
CA SER A 24 -6.78 17.21 -18.10
C SER A 24 -8.02 16.86 -17.28
N THR A 25 -9.20 17.18 -17.79
CA THR A 25 -10.43 16.60 -17.26
C THR A 25 -10.35 15.09 -17.48
N ILE A 26 -10.41 14.31 -16.39
CA ILE A 26 -10.33 12.84 -16.47
C ILE A 26 -11.48 12.36 -17.39
N PRO A 27 -11.17 11.61 -18.47
CA PRO A 27 -12.18 11.06 -19.36
C PRO A 27 -13.23 10.27 -18.57
N PRO A 28 -14.53 10.39 -18.89
CA PRO A 28 -15.60 9.72 -18.14
C PRO A 28 -15.38 8.22 -17.94
N GLU A 29 -14.80 7.55 -18.95
CA GLU A 29 -14.46 6.13 -18.94
C GLU A 29 -13.48 5.71 -17.83
N TYR A 30 -12.57 6.58 -17.37
CA TYR A 30 -11.58 6.27 -16.33
C TYR A 30 -11.98 6.74 -14.93
N ARG A 31 -12.98 7.62 -14.81
CA ARG A 31 -13.34 8.25 -13.52
C ARG A 31 -13.70 7.23 -12.46
N ALA A 32 -14.54 6.25 -12.80
CA ALA A 32 -14.94 5.21 -11.86
C ALA A 32 -13.75 4.36 -11.41
N ASN A 33 -12.91 3.92 -12.34
CA ASN A 33 -11.72 3.12 -12.03
C ASN A 33 -10.75 3.87 -11.12
N PHE A 34 -10.46 5.14 -11.42
CA PHE A 34 -9.55 5.93 -10.59
C PHE A 34 -10.12 6.16 -9.19
N PHE A 35 -11.42 6.44 -9.09
CA PHE A 35 -12.09 6.56 -7.80
C PHE A 35 -12.00 5.28 -6.96
N HIS A 36 -12.21 4.11 -7.57
CA HIS A 36 -12.03 2.83 -6.88
C HIS A 36 -10.58 2.60 -6.44
N LEU A 37 -9.58 2.97 -7.26
CA LEU A 37 -8.17 2.88 -6.88
C LEU A 37 -7.79 3.81 -5.72
N TYR A 38 -8.43 4.98 -5.62
CA TYR A 38 -8.26 5.91 -4.50
C TYR A 38 -8.90 5.38 -3.22
N LEU A 39 -10.14 4.90 -3.31
CA LEU A 39 -10.82 4.31 -2.16
C LEU A 39 -10.11 3.05 -1.65
N ASP A 40 -9.59 2.21 -2.54
CA ASP A 40 -8.87 0.99 -2.16
C ASP A 40 -7.63 1.30 -1.31
N VAL A 41 -6.78 2.24 -1.74
CA VAL A 41 -5.58 2.62 -0.98
C VAL A 41 -5.94 3.36 0.31
N ALA A 42 -6.98 4.21 0.30
CA ALA A 42 -7.44 4.91 1.49
C ALA A 42 -7.91 3.94 2.58
N TRP A 43 -8.75 2.97 2.22
CA TRP A 43 -9.21 1.93 3.16
C TRP A 43 -8.13 0.96 3.58
N TYR A 44 -7.22 0.59 2.68
CA TYR A 44 -6.05 -0.17 3.07
C TYR A 44 -5.19 0.59 4.08
N GLY A 45 -4.95 1.89 3.86
CA GLY A 45 -4.17 2.74 4.76
C GLY A 45 -4.77 2.83 6.16
N VAL A 46 -6.07 3.09 6.27
CA VAL A 46 -6.78 3.15 7.55
C VAL A 46 -6.71 1.80 8.29
N LEU A 47 -6.98 0.70 7.59
CA LEU A 47 -6.90 -0.64 8.16
C LEU A 47 -5.49 -0.96 8.66
N ASN A 48 -4.48 -0.74 7.81
CA ASN A 48 -3.11 -1.14 8.11
C ASN A 48 -2.50 -0.27 9.23
N ALA A 49 -2.73 1.05 9.21
CA ALA A 49 -2.24 1.94 10.25
C ALA A 49 -2.86 1.62 11.61
N SER A 50 -4.19 1.45 11.67
CA SER A 50 -4.88 1.11 12.92
C SER A 50 -4.45 -0.25 13.47
N ALA A 51 -4.31 -1.26 12.60
CA ALA A 51 -3.84 -2.59 12.98
C ALA A 51 -2.41 -2.58 13.55
N LEU A 52 -1.45 -1.97 12.86
CA LEU A 52 -0.05 -1.95 13.29
C LEU A 52 0.14 -1.23 14.63
N THR A 53 -0.52 -0.08 14.80
CA THR A 53 -0.48 0.66 16.07
C THR A 53 -1.11 -0.16 17.19
N PHE A 54 -2.28 -0.77 16.95
CA PHE A 54 -2.94 -1.61 17.95
C PHE A 54 -2.08 -2.81 18.35
N LEU A 55 -1.53 -3.56 17.40
CA LEU A 55 -0.70 -4.72 17.67
C LEU A 55 0.51 -4.40 18.55
N SER A 56 1.20 -3.31 18.25
CA SER A 56 2.39 -2.88 18.99
C SER A 56 2.02 -2.53 20.45
N VAL A 57 0.94 -1.79 20.65
CA VAL A 57 0.45 -1.42 21.98
C VAL A 57 -0.06 -2.65 22.73
N PHE A 58 -0.82 -3.53 22.08
CA PHE A 58 -1.33 -4.75 22.68
C PHE A 58 -0.19 -5.66 23.14
N ALA A 59 0.80 -5.91 22.28
CA ALA A 59 1.96 -6.74 22.64
C ALA A 59 2.73 -6.16 23.83
N ALA A 60 2.96 -4.84 23.86
CA ALA A 60 3.60 -4.18 24.99
C ALA A 60 2.80 -4.35 26.29
N ARG A 61 1.47 -4.26 26.25
CA ARG A 61 0.60 -4.46 27.44
C ARG A 61 0.57 -5.91 27.92
N GLN A 62 0.81 -6.88 27.05
CA GLN A 62 0.96 -8.29 27.42
C GLN A 62 2.36 -8.64 27.96
N GLY A 63 3.24 -7.64 28.15
CA GLY A 63 4.61 -7.83 28.61
C GLY A 63 5.62 -8.15 27.50
N GLY A 64 5.28 -7.83 26.24
CA GLY A 64 6.15 -8.02 25.10
C GLY A 64 7.45 -7.21 25.21
N THR A 65 8.57 -7.82 24.82
CA THR A 65 9.89 -7.18 24.87
C THR A 65 10.07 -6.18 23.71
N PRO A 66 11.04 -5.25 23.81
CA PRO A 66 11.35 -4.33 22.71
C PRO A 66 11.66 -5.05 21.39
N LEU A 67 12.32 -6.21 21.45
CA LEU A 67 12.60 -7.03 20.27
C LEU A 67 11.32 -7.56 19.63
N GLN A 68 10.36 -8.03 20.42
CA GLN A 68 9.08 -8.55 19.93
C GLN A 68 8.23 -7.46 19.26
N VAL A 69 8.19 -6.26 19.87
CA VAL A 69 7.52 -5.10 19.26
C VAL A 69 8.25 -4.68 17.98
N GLY A 70 9.59 -4.72 17.96
CA GLY A 70 10.40 -4.50 16.77
C GLY A 70 10.12 -5.51 15.65
N LEU A 71 9.89 -6.78 15.99
CA LEU A 71 9.51 -7.81 15.01
C LEU A 71 8.13 -7.56 14.41
N LEU A 72 7.16 -7.06 15.19
CA LEU A 72 5.83 -6.72 14.68
C LEU A 72 5.88 -5.56 13.67
N SER A 73 6.78 -4.58 13.85
CA SER A 73 6.88 -3.41 12.97
C SER A 73 7.80 -3.64 11.78
N ALA A 74 8.98 -4.21 11.98
CA ALA A 74 10.00 -4.39 10.94
C ALA A 74 9.97 -5.77 10.27
N GLY A 75 9.49 -6.79 10.99
CA GLY A 75 9.42 -8.16 10.49
C GLY A 75 8.65 -8.31 9.17
N PRO A 76 7.50 -7.65 8.97
CA PRO A 76 6.80 -7.66 7.68
C PRO A 76 7.67 -7.18 6.51
N ALA A 77 8.46 -6.13 6.70
CA ALA A 77 9.33 -5.61 5.65
C ALA A 77 10.43 -6.61 5.27
N VAL A 78 11.04 -7.25 6.27
CA VAL A 78 12.02 -8.33 6.06
C VAL A 78 11.39 -9.50 5.32
N MET A 79 10.20 -9.94 5.75
CA MET A 79 9.48 -11.03 5.07
C MET A 79 9.15 -10.68 3.63
N ASN A 80 8.65 -9.47 3.37
CA ASN A 80 8.37 -8.99 2.03
C ASN A 80 9.62 -9.04 1.14
N LEU A 81 10.78 -8.64 1.66
CA LEU A 81 12.05 -8.72 0.93
C LEU A 81 12.43 -10.17 0.59
N LEU A 82 12.32 -11.08 1.56
CA LEU A 82 12.64 -12.50 1.38
C LEU A 82 11.77 -13.17 0.32
N VAL A 83 10.47 -12.83 0.31
CA VAL A 83 9.51 -13.45 -0.62
C VAL A 83 9.33 -12.69 -1.92
N ALA A 84 9.93 -11.50 -2.10
CA ALA A 84 9.70 -10.65 -3.27
C ALA A 84 10.00 -11.37 -4.60
N MET A 85 11.16 -12.03 -4.69
CA MET A 85 11.56 -12.77 -5.89
C MET A 85 10.64 -13.96 -6.22
N PRO A 86 10.39 -14.91 -5.30
CA PRO A 86 9.51 -16.04 -5.61
C PRO A 86 8.07 -15.61 -5.90
N ILE A 87 7.55 -14.62 -5.18
CA ILE A 87 6.21 -14.06 -5.42
C ILE A 87 6.13 -13.40 -6.80
N GLY A 88 7.13 -12.61 -7.18
CA GLY A 88 7.20 -11.99 -8.50
C GLY A 88 7.27 -13.03 -9.62
N HIS A 89 8.00 -14.12 -9.42
CA HIS A 89 8.03 -15.24 -10.37
C HIS A 89 6.66 -15.95 -10.48
N TRP A 90 6.00 -16.21 -9.35
CA TRP A 90 4.68 -16.81 -9.31
C TRP A 90 3.63 -15.94 -10.02
N LEU A 91 3.61 -14.63 -9.74
CA LEU A 91 2.66 -13.68 -10.32
C LEU A 91 2.73 -13.61 -11.85
N LYS A 92 3.91 -13.75 -12.46
CA LYS A 92 4.08 -13.74 -13.93
C LYS A 92 3.28 -14.84 -14.64
N ARG A 93 2.91 -15.90 -13.93
CA ARG A 93 2.17 -17.05 -14.47
C ARG A 93 0.67 -16.99 -14.16
N GLN A 94 0.22 -15.97 -13.44
CA GLN A 94 -1.16 -15.86 -12.96
C GLN A 94 -1.93 -14.77 -13.72
N PRO A 95 -3.25 -14.93 -13.91
CA PRO A 95 -4.11 -13.83 -14.32
C PRO A 95 -4.14 -12.75 -13.22
N ILE A 96 -3.60 -11.56 -13.52
CA ILE A 96 -3.24 -10.57 -12.49
C ILE A 96 -4.41 -10.12 -11.63
N GLY A 97 -5.57 -9.84 -12.22
CA GLY A 97 -6.76 -9.40 -11.48
C GLY A 97 -7.25 -10.45 -10.48
N ARG A 98 -7.29 -11.72 -10.89
CA ARG A 98 -7.70 -12.83 -10.00
C ARG A 98 -6.64 -13.08 -8.92
N ALA A 99 -5.35 -13.00 -9.26
CA ALA A 99 -4.28 -13.14 -8.29
C ALA A 99 -4.37 -12.07 -7.19
N VAL A 100 -4.51 -10.81 -7.57
CA VAL A 100 -4.67 -9.67 -6.65
C VAL A 100 -5.91 -9.84 -5.77
N PHE A 101 -7.04 -10.27 -6.32
CA PHE A 101 -8.26 -10.50 -5.54
C PHE A 101 -8.07 -11.58 -4.46
N TRP A 102 -7.51 -12.73 -4.82
CA TRP A 102 -7.35 -13.82 -3.85
C TRP A 102 -6.26 -13.54 -2.82
N THR A 103 -5.16 -12.87 -3.19
CA THR A 103 -4.13 -12.46 -2.23
C THR A 103 -4.65 -11.39 -1.29
N SER A 104 -5.52 -10.50 -1.77
CA SER A 104 -6.26 -9.51 -0.98
C SER A 104 -7.16 -10.16 0.08
N ILE A 105 -7.89 -11.22 -0.28
CA ILE A 105 -8.68 -12.01 0.67
C ILE A 105 -7.77 -12.76 1.66
N ALA A 106 -6.78 -13.49 1.16
CA ALA A 106 -5.88 -14.30 1.98
C ALA A 106 -5.16 -13.46 3.03
N HIS A 107 -4.70 -12.25 2.65
CA HIS A 107 -4.11 -11.30 3.59
C HIS A 107 -5.11 -10.87 4.68
N ARG A 108 -6.38 -10.60 4.32
CA ARG A 108 -7.39 -10.12 5.27
C ARG A 108 -7.87 -11.17 6.26
N VAL A 109 -7.84 -12.46 5.89
CA VAL A 109 -8.23 -13.55 6.79
C VAL A 109 -7.39 -13.53 8.07
N PHE A 110 -6.12 -13.11 8.02
CA PHE A 110 -5.26 -13.04 9.21
C PHE A 110 -5.77 -12.05 10.27
N TYR A 111 -6.43 -10.95 9.88
CA TYR A 111 -7.05 -10.04 10.86
C TYR A 111 -8.12 -10.77 11.69
N LEU A 112 -8.88 -11.68 11.08
CA LEU A 112 -9.88 -12.48 11.78
C LEU A 112 -9.23 -13.47 12.75
N LEU A 113 -8.05 -14.00 12.40
CA LEU A 113 -7.29 -14.92 13.24
C LEU A 113 -6.73 -14.25 14.51
N TRP A 114 -6.56 -12.93 14.52
CA TRP A 114 -6.15 -12.19 15.73
C TRP A 114 -7.26 -12.09 16.77
N VAL A 115 -8.53 -12.02 16.35
CA VAL A 115 -9.69 -11.80 17.22
C VAL A 115 -9.79 -12.83 18.36
N PRO A 116 -9.69 -14.15 18.13
CA PRO A 116 -9.86 -15.13 19.21
C PRO A 116 -8.62 -15.29 20.11
N LEU A 117 -7.44 -14.76 19.74
CA LEU A 117 -6.20 -15.01 20.49
C LEU A 117 -6.26 -14.63 21.97
N PRO A 118 -6.85 -13.48 22.37
CA PRO A 118 -6.92 -13.10 23.78
C PRO A 118 -7.76 -14.08 24.63
N MET A 119 -8.69 -14.79 24.00
CA MET A 119 -9.56 -15.77 24.67
C MET A 119 -8.92 -17.16 24.74
N LEU A 120 -8.03 -17.49 23.81
CA LEU A 120 -7.49 -18.84 23.64
C LEU A 120 -6.09 -19.04 24.24
N LEU A 121 -5.28 -17.98 24.34
CA LEU A 121 -3.86 -18.09 24.68
C LEU A 121 -3.50 -17.27 25.92
N PRO A 122 -2.50 -17.69 26.71
CA PRO A 122 -1.92 -16.86 27.77
C PRO A 122 -1.06 -15.72 27.19
N PRO A 123 -0.81 -14.63 27.95
CA PRO A 123 -0.13 -13.41 27.47
C PRO A 123 1.14 -13.64 26.65
N ALA A 124 2.06 -14.47 27.15
CA ALA A 124 3.32 -14.74 26.47
C ALA A 124 3.14 -15.43 25.10
N LEU A 125 2.18 -16.35 25.00
CA LEU A 125 1.86 -17.04 23.74
C LEU A 125 1.09 -16.14 22.77
N GLN A 126 0.26 -15.21 23.29
CA GLN A 126 -0.42 -14.23 22.44
C GLN A 126 0.58 -13.38 21.65
N VAL A 127 1.64 -12.87 22.29
CA VAL A 127 2.66 -12.04 21.63
C VAL A 127 3.34 -12.80 20.49
N TRP A 128 3.78 -14.04 20.74
CA TRP A 128 4.40 -14.87 19.71
C TRP A 128 3.44 -15.27 18.59
N ALA A 129 2.18 -15.55 18.91
CA ALA A 129 1.15 -15.82 17.92
C ALA A 129 0.90 -14.60 17.01
N LEU A 130 0.83 -13.40 17.59
CA LEU A 130 0.68 -12.15 16.81
C LEU A 130 1.86 -11.94 15.87
N ILE A 131 3.09 -12.16 16.33
CA ILE A 131 4.29 -12.09 15.48
C ILE A 131 4.19 -13.10 14.35
N GLY A 132 3.98 -14.39 14.67
CA GLY A 132 3.92 -15.45 13.66
C GLY A 132 2.84 -15.21 12.61
N LEU A 133 1.64 -14.82 13.02
CA LEU A 133 0.54 -14.48 12.11
C LEU A 133 0.85 -13.24 11.28
N THR A 134 1.49 -12.23 11.85
CA THR A 134 1.89 -11.01 11.11
C THR A 134 2.94 -11.31 10.04
N LEU A 135 3.93 -12.13 10.35
CA LEU A 135 4.93 -12.57 9.37
C LEU A 135 4.31 -13.45 8.28
N ALA A 136 3.42 -14.38 8.65
CA ALA A 136 2.69 -15.21 7.70
C ALA A 136 1.76 -14.38 6.80
N MET A 137 1.03 -13.42 7.37
CA MET A 137 0.18 -12.45 6.68
C MET A 137 0.96 -11.61 5.65
N SER A 138 2.25 -11.38 5.90
CA SER A 138 3.12 -10.63 4.99
C SER A 138 3.35 -11.36 3.67
N VAL A 139 3.22 -12.69 3.61
CA VAL A 139 3.40 -13.47 2.37
C VAL A 139 2.32 -13.15 1.32
N PRO A 140 1.01 -13.33 1.60
CA PRO A 140 -0.03 -12.86 0.68
C PRO A 140 -0.03 -11.33 0.55
N GLY A 141 0.39 -10.58 1.58
CA GLY A 141 0.57 -9.13 1.52
C GLY A 141 1.59 -8.69 0.47
N ALA A 142 2.72 -9.38 0.36
CA ALA A 142 3.73 -9.13 -0.66
C ALA A 142 3.18 -9.42 -2.07
N ALA A 143 2.45 -10.53 -2.24
CA ALA A 143 1.78 -10.84 -3.50
C ALA A 143 0.73 -9.80 -3.88
N LEU A 144 -0.04 -9.32 -2.91
CA LEU A 144 -0.99 -8.23 -3.10
C LEU A 144 -0.28 -6.96 -3.54
N ALA A 145 0.77 -6.51 -2.83
CA ALA A 145 1.47 -5.27 -3.14
C ALA A 145 2.13 -5.29 -4.53
N ILE A 146 2.85 -6.38 -4.86
CA ILE A 146 3.51 -6.53 -6.16
C ILE A 146 2.46 -6.68 -7.27
N GLY A 147 1.46 -7.53 -7.07
CA GLY A 147 0.41 -7.78 -8.04
C GLY A 147 -0.44 -6.55 -8.31
N PHE A 148 -0.73 -5.76 -7.28
CA PHE A 148 -1.46 -4.51 -7.40
C PHE A 148 -0.69 -3.51 -8.28
N ASN A 149 0.63 -3.38 -8.13
CA ASN A 149 1.42 -2.49 -8.99
C ASN A 149 1.34 -2.87 -10.47
N ALA A 150 1.30 -4.18 -10.78
CA ALA A 150 1.08 -4.66 -12.13
C ALA A 150 -0.36 -4.39 -12.62
N LEU A 151 -1.37 -4.71 -11.79
CA LEU A 151 -2.78 -4.41 -12.08
C LEU A 151 -3.00 -2.90 -12.35
N PHE A 152 -2.37 -2.04 -11.55
CA PHE A 152 -2.41 -0.60 -11.72
C PHE A 152 -1.82 -0.16 -13.06
N ALA A 153 -0.69 -0.75 -13.45
CA ALA A 153 -0.07 -0.47 -14.74
C ALA A 153 -0.97 -0.88 -15.92
N GLU A 154 -1.71 -1.98 -15.81
CA GLU A 154 -2.68 -2.42 -16.82
C GLU A 154 -3.96 -1.57 -16.83
N ALA A 155 -4.48 -1.20 -15.66
CA ALA A 155 -5.75 -0.50 -15.51
C ALA A 155 -5.67 1.01 -15.79
N VAL A 156 -4.49 1.62 -15.65
CA VAL A 156 -4.29 3.07 -15.80
C VAL A 156 -3.48 3.37 -17.06
N PRO A 157 -4.03 4.17 -18.01
CA PRO A 157 -3.31 4.56 -19.22
C PRO A 157 -2.00 5.29 -18.90
N PRO A 158 -0.92 5.13 -19.70
CA PRO A 158 0.40 5.70 -19.41
C PRO A 158 0.38 7.19 -19.07
N ALA A 159 -0.43 7.99 -19.78
CA ALA A 159 -0.55 9.43 -19.57
C ALA A 159 -1.08 9.81 -18.16
N TRP A 160 -1.83 8.93 -17.51
CA TRP A 160 -2.47 9.18 -16.22
C TRP A 160 -1.75 8.52 -15.05
N ARG A 161 -0.84 7.57 -15.28
CA ARG A 161 -0.17 6.80 -14.21
C ARG A 161 0.51 7.71 -13.19
N GLY A 162 1.21 8.74 -13.64
CA GLY A 162 1.87 9.70 -12.74
C GLY A 162 0.88 10.50 -11.88
N HIS A 163 -0.22 10.96 -12.47
CA HIS A 163 -1.27 11.69 -11.76
C HIS A 163 -1.95 10.81 -10.69
N VAL A 164 -2.40 9.62 -11.10
CA VAL A 164 -3.11 8.69 -10.20
C VAL A 164 -2.18 8.17 -9.12
N ALA A 165 -0.92 7.85 -9.44
CA ALA A 165 0.07 7.44 -8.43
C ALA A 165 0.42 8.58 -7.46
N GLY A 166 0.48 9.83 -7.95
CA GLY A 166 0.71 11.00 -7.12
C GLY A 166 -0.38 11.19 -6.08
N ILE A 167 -1.66 11.11 -6.48
CA ILE A 167 -2.80 11.22 -5.55
C ILE A 167 -2.82 10.07 -4.55
N ARG A 168 -2.49 8.84 -4.97
CA ARG A 168 -2.52 7.65 -4.11
C ARG A 168 -1.42 7.63 -3.03
N ASN A 169 -0.31 8.33 -3.26
CA ASN A 169 0.86 8.31 -2.38
C ASN A 169 1.11 9.67 -1.68
N ALA A 170 0.24 10.65 -1.87
CA ALA A 170 0.29 11.94 -1.18
C ALA A 170 -0.13 11.82 0.29
#